data_AF-A0A936JTJ5-F1
#
_entry.id   AF-A0A936JTJ5-F1
#
_cell.length_a   1.000
_cell.length_b   1.000
_cell.length_c   1.000
_cell.angle_alpha   90.00
_cell.angle_beta   90.00
_cell.angle_gamma   90.00
#
_symmetry.space_group_name_H-M   'P 1'
#
loop_
_entity.id
_entity.type
_entity.pdbx_description
1 polymer ?
#
loop_
_entity_poly.entity_id
_entity_poly.type
_entity_poly.pdbx_seq_one_letter_code
_entity_poly.pdbx_strand_id
1 'polypeptide(L)' 'MYTTARVIGVRSSQGPNGEDAVAEETRHAFVAQTPEVFVYDADGNLTSDGSWTYGWDAENRLIE' A
#
# COMPACT_ATOMS: atom_id res chain seq x y z
N MET A 1 4.51 -6.87 9.92
CA MET A 1 5.68 -6.18 10.51
C MET A 1 5.45 -4.69 10.44
N TYR A 2 5.58 -3.95 11.54
CA TYR A 2 5.54 -2.48 11.45
C TYR A 2 6.92 -1.97 11.06
N THR A 3 6.98 -1.08 10.08
CA THR A 3 8.18 -0.34 9.73
C THR A 3 8.00 1.13 10.10
N THR A 4 9.12 1.83 10.25
CA THR A 4 9.15 3.26 10.56
C THR A 4 9.34 4.04 9.27
N ALA A 5 8.39 4.91 8.95
CA ALA A 5 8.47 5.84 7.83
C ALA A 5 8.83 7.24 8.36
N ARG A 6 9.83 7.87 7.73
CA ARG A 6 10.22 9.27 7.97
C ARG A 6 9.65 10.14 6.86
N VAL A 7 8.84 11.13 7.24
CA VAL A 7 8.22 12.09 6.32
C VAL A 7 8.84 13.45 6.54
N ILE A 8 9.26 14.11 5.46
CA ILE A 8 9.86 15.44 5.49
C ILE A 8 9.02 16.34 4.59
N GLY A 9 8.43 17.38 5.17
CA GLY A 9 7.78 18.46 4.44
C GLY A 9 8.70 19.67 4.38
N VAL A 10 8.86 20.24 3.20
CA VAL A 10 9.56 21.52 3.01
C VAL A 10 8.60 22.52 2.38
N ARG A 11 8.48 23.70 2.98
CA ARG A 11 7.74 24.83 2.43
C ARG A 11 8.71 25.98 2.21
N SER A 12 8.85 26.42 0.97
CA SER A 12 9.87 27.38 0.59
C SER A 12 9.56 28.80 1.06
N SER A 13 10.62 29.57 1.35
CA SER A 13 10.59 31.02 1.55
C SER A 13 9.59 31.52 2.62
N GLN A 14 9.52 30.83 3.74
CA GLN A 14 8.65 31.15 4.86
C GLN A 14 9.30 32.07 5.91
N GLY A 15 10.64 32.16 5.92
CA GLY A 15 11.40 33.01 6.83
C GLY A 15 11.60 34.45 6.33
N PRO A 16 11.98 35.39 7.21
CA PRO A 16 12.17 36.80 6.87
C PRO A 16 13.20 37.08 5.77
N ASN A 17 14.16 36.17 5.54
CA ASN A 17 15.15 36.28 4.46
C ASN A 17 14.97 35.17 3.40
N GLY A 18 13.76 34.61 3.27
CA GLY A 18 13.47 33.56 2.31
C GLY A 18 13.93 32.18 2.74
N GLU A 19 14.16 31.95 4.03
CA GLU A 19 14.46 30.63 4.57
C GLU A 19 13.28 29.66 4.41
N ASP A 20 13.59 28.38 4.19
CA ASP A 20 12.59 27.34 4.06
C ASP A 20 12.13 26.84 5.44
N ALA A 21 10.83 26.62 5.58
CA ALA A 21 10.28 25.92 6.73
C ALA A 21 10.34 24.41 6.49
N VAL A 22 11.00 23.68 7.39
CA VAL A 22 11.07 22.22 7.35
C VAL A 22 10.28 21.65 8.51
N ALA A 23 9.45 20.65 8.22
CA ALA A 23 8.76 19.84 9.21
C ALA A 23 9.11 18.37 9.02
N GLU A 24 9.31 17.66 10.13
CA GLU A 24 9.65 16.25 10.13
C GLU A 24 8.65 15.48 11.00
N GLU A 25 8.17 14.35 10.48
CA GLU A 25 7.30 13.45 11.21
C GLU A 25 7.75 12.00 11.03
N THR A 26 7.70 11.23 12.12
CA THR A 26 7.90 9.78 12.09
C THR A 26 6.57 9.08 12.29
N ARG A 27 6.24 8.13 11.40
CA ARG A 27 5.02 7.33 11.46
C ARG A 27 5.32 5.84 11.37
N HIS A 28 4.49 5.03 12.00
CA HIS A 28 4.54 3.58 11.83
C HIS A 28 3.58 3.14 10.72
N ALA A 29 4.10 2.36 9.78
CA ALA A 29 3.32 1.77 8.70
C ALA A 29 3.33 0.25 8.84
N PHE A 30 2.16 -0.38 8.71
CA PHE A 30 2.08 -1.83 8.63
C PHE A 30 2.59 -2.29 7.26
N VAL A 31 3.50 -3.26 7.25
CA VAL A 31 3.99 -3.95 6.07
C VAL A 31 3.82 -5.45 6.32
N ALA A 32 3.08 -6.14 5.45
CA ALA A 32 2.93 -7.59 5.55
C ALA A 32 4.33 -8.24 5.44
N GLN A 33 4.63 -9.15 6.37
CA GLN A 33 5.98 -9.71 6.53
C GLN A 33 6.22 -10.91 5.60
N THR A 34 5.14 -11.52 5.12
CA THR A 34 5.11 -12.57 4.12
C THR A 34 4.57 -11.97 2.83
N PRO A 35 5.15 -12.29 1.65
CA PRO A 35 4.49 -11.99 0.38
C PRO A 35 3.07 -12.52 0.42
N GLU A 36 2.09 -11.72 -0.01
CA GLU A 36 0.73 -12.23 -0.14
C GLU A 36 0.74 -13.42 -1.12
N VAL A 37 0.06 -14.51 -0.73
CA VAL A 37 -0.02 -15.72 -1.55
C VAL A 37 -1.16 -15.54 -2.54
N PHE A 38 -0.82 -15.52 -3.83
CA PHE A 38 -1.80 -15.52 -4.89
C PHE A 38 -2.22 -16.96 -5.20
N VAL A 39 -3.52 -17.22 -5.12
CA VAL A 39 -4.12 -18.54 -5.38
C VAL A 39 -4.96 -18.44 -6.64
N TYR A 40 -4.84 -19.45 -7.49
CA TYR A 40 -5.55 -19.52 -8.76
C TYR A 40 -6.39 -20.79 -8.85
N ASP A 41 -7.52 -20.72 -9.55
CA ASP A 41 -8.26 -21.92 -9.94
C ASP A 41 -7.55 -22.68 -11.09
N ALA A 42 -8.15 -23.79 -11.53
CA ALA A 42 -7.58 -24.63 -12.59
C ALA A 42 -7.51 -23.93 -13.96
N ASP A 43 -8.35 -22.92 -14.18
CA ASP A 43 -8.44 -22.15 -15.43
C ASP A 43 -7.51 -20.92 -15.40
N GLY A 44 -6.92 -20.62 -14.25
CA GLY A 44 -5.94 -19.56 -14.06
C GLY A 44 -6.52 -18.25 -13.54
N ASN A 45 -7.76 -18.24 -13.07
CA ASN A 45 -8.35 -17.05 -12.45
C ASN A 45 -7.89 -16.89 -11.01
N LEU A 46 -7.63 -15.65 -10.61
CA LEU A 46 -7.22 -15.32 -9.24
C LEU A 46 -8.40 -15.54 -8.29
N THR A 47 -8.25 -16.45 -7.32
CA THR A 47 -9.28 -16.75 -6.30
C THR A 47 -8.95 -16.17 -4.93
N SER A 48 -7.69 -15.84 -4.66
CA SER A 48 -7.29 -15.05 -3.49
C SER A 48 -5.96 -14.35 -3.69
N ASP A 49 -5.85 -13.12 -3.19
CA ASP A 49 -4.61 -12.32 -3.16
C ASP A 49 -4.06 -12.16 -1.73
N GLY A 50 -4.46 -13.01 -0.79
CA GLY A 50 -4.08 -12.93 0.62
C GLY A 50 -4.84 -11.88 1.44
N SER A 51 -5.53 -10.93 0.81
CA SER A 51 -6.39 -9.93 1.49
C SER A 51 -7.87 -10.16 1.20
N TRP A 52 -8.18 -10.58 -0.02
CA TRP A 52 -9.53 -10.77 -0.55
C TRP A 52 -9.68 -12.17 -1.13
N THR A 53 -10.94 -12.60 -1.24
CA THR A 53 -11.34 -13.85 -1.92
C THR A 53 -12.21 -13.45 -3.10
N TYR A 54 -12.00 -14.12 -4.23
CA TYR A 54 -12.66 -13.79 -5.48
C TYR A 54 -13.45 -14.98 -6.01
N GLY A 55 -14.70 -14.73 -6.39
CA GLY A 55 -15.59 -15.69 -7.04
C GLY A 55 -15.68 -15.44 -8.54
N TRP A 56 -15.60 -16.50 -9.34
CA TRP A 56 -15.77 -16.44 -10.79
C TRP A 56 -16.98 -17.28 -11.21
N ASP A 57 -17.74 -16.79 -12.19
CA ASP A 57 -18.80 -17.59 -12.81
C ASP A 57 -18.24 -18.60 -13.82
N ALA A 58 -19.10 -19.52 -14.28
CA ALA A 58 -18.73 -20.56 -15.23
C ALA A 58 -18.28 -20.03 -16.61
N GLU A 59 -18.46 -18.73 -16.87
CA GLU A 59 -18.05 -18.05 -18.10
C GLU A 59 -16.79 -17.20 -17.90
N ASN A 60 -16.05 -17.42 -16.81
CA ASN A 60 -14.77 -16.79 -16.52
C ASN A 60 -14.86 -15.28 -16.25
N ARG A 61 -15.94 -14.85 -15.56
CA ARG A 61 -16.12 -13.46 -15.12
C ARG A 61 -16.15 -13.36 -13.60
N LEU A 62 -15.48 -12.35 -13.07
CA LEU A 62 -15.46 -12.04 -11.63
C LEU A 62 -16.86 -11.61 -11.17
N ILE A 63 -17.33 -12.16 -10.06
CA ILE A 63 -18.67 -11.88 -9.50
C ILE A 63 -18.66 -11.39 -8.04
N GLU A 64 -17.66 -11.75 -7.24
CA GLU A 64 -17.48 -11.30 -5.85
C GLU A 64 -16.01 -11.25 -5.44
#